data_AF-A0A1Q3BWQ7-F1
#
_entry.id   AF-A0A1Q3BWQ7-F1
#
_cell.length_a   1.000
_cell.length_b   1.000
_cell.length_c   1.000
_cell.angle_alpha   90.00
_cell.angle_beta   90.00
_cell.angle_gamma   90.00
#
_symmetry.space_group_name_H-M   'P 1'
#
loop_
_entity.id
_entity.type
_entity.pdbx_description
1 polymer ?
#
loop_
_entity_poly.entity_id
_entity_poly.type
_entity_poly.pdbx_seq_one_letter_code
_entity_poly.pdbx_strand_id
1 'polypeptide(L)'
;TKQQHLEKLSKELGAHGVVVGENYRFGYKASGDASDLVRLCEEYGMGTYIIRFVMDKNQDPRNIDSSDLKERGQVSSTRVCHALAEGDIKYVSELLGRHHCLIVMVKDHKEIFMTSSNCRVSARKSGLLNLPPKDGLYENCSLFFGDENPVRRVFIDSVHVHLDMDAPYLYNYDKFQDFEFLGIEFGE
;
A
#
# COMPACT_ATOMS: atom_id res chain seq x y z
N THR A 1 -0.95 14.61 27.06
CA THR A 1 0.38 14.27 27.63
C THR A 1 0.68 12.80 27.38
N LYS A 2 1.88 12.29 27.74
CA LYS A 2 2.18 10.86 27.62
C LYS A 2 1.22 10.01 28.48
N GLN A 3 0.94 10.43 29.71
CA GLN A 3 -0.01 9.77 30.62
C GLN A 3 -1.45 9.72 30.09
N GLN A 4 -1.97 10.84 29.56
CA GLN A 4 -3.32 10.86 28.97
C GLN A 4 -3.47 9.87 27.80
N HIS A 5 -2.37 9.61 27.06
CA HIS A 5 -2.40 8.62 25.99
C HIS A 5 -2.60 7.21 26.55
N LEU A 6 -1.90 6.84 27.63
CA LEU A 6 -2.04 5.53 28.26
C LEU A 6 -3.38 5.38 29.00
N GLU A 7 -3.85 6.44 29.64
CA GLU A 7 -5.16 6.44 30.28
C GLU A 7 -6.28 6.11 29.29
N LYS A 8 -6.21 6.68 28.09
CA LYS A 8 -7.13 6.36 27.00
C LYS A 8 -7.03 4.90 26.56
N LEU A 9 -5.82 4.38 26.38
CA LEU A 9 -5.61 2.98 26.00
C LEU A 9 -6.14 1.99 27.05
N SER A 10 -5.82 2.23 28.32
CA SER A 10 -6.19 1.35 29.43
C SER A 10 -7.68 1.47 29.80
N LYS A 11 -8.18 2.68 30.02
CA LYS A 11 -9.51 2.90 30.62
C LYS A 11 -10.62 3.05 29.58
N GLU A 12 -10.38 3.78 28.49
CA GLU A 12 -11.41 4.00 27.47
C GLU A 12 -11.51 2.83 26.49
N LEU A 13 -10.36 2.27 26.09
CA LEU A 13 -10.29 1.18 25.13
C LEU A 13 -10.18 -0.21 25.78
N GLY A 14 -9.92 -0.30 27.09
CA GLY A 14 -9.81 -1.58 27.80
C GLY A 14 -8.61 -2.42 27.35
N ALA A 15 -7.56 -1.80 26.81
CA ALA A 15 -6.39 -2.51 26.33
C ALA A 15 -5.59 -3.09 27.51
N HIS A 16 -5.29 -4.38 27.44
CA HIS A 16 -4.47 -5.09 28.45
C HIS A 16 -2.99 -5.12 28.08
N GLY A 17 -2.66 -4.77 26.84
CA GLY A 17 -1.29 -4.61 26.38
C GLY A 17 -1.19 -3.91 25.04
N VAL A 18 0.01 -3.47 24.69
CA VAL A 18 0.32 -2.75 23.46
C VAL A 18 1.51 -3.39 22.75
N VAL A 19 1.41 -3.46 21.42
CA VAL A 19 2.49 -3.90 20.53
C VAL A 19 2.81 -2.74 19.60
N VAL A 20 4.05 -2.27 19.59
CA VAL A 20 4.47 -1.12 18.77
C VAL A 20 5.83 -1.37 18.13
N GLY A 21 6.12 -0.67 17.03
CA GLY A 21 7.46 -0.67 16.43
C GLY A 21 8.48 0.13 17.25
N GLU A 22 9.76 -0.21 17.11
CA GLU A 22 10.87 0.46 17.80
C GLU A 22 10.98 1.97 17.47
N ASN A 23 10.51 2.41 16.30
CA ASN A 23 10.42 3.83 15.92
C ASN A 23 9.14 4.55 16.39
N TYR A 24 8.27 3.88 17.14
CA TYR A 24 7.00 4.47 17.56
C TYR A 24 7.21 5.70 18.44
N ARG A 25 6.45 6.76 18.15
CA ARG A 25 6.45 8.01 18.91
C ARG A 25 5.03 8.41 19.28
N PHE A 26 4.84 8.92 20.49
CA PHE A 26 3.53 9.31 21.00
C PHE A 26 3.60 10.53 21.92
N GLY A 27 2.43 10.98 22.37
CA GLY A 27 2.28 12.18 23.18
C GLY A 27 2.41 13.48 22.37
N TYR A 28 2.27 14.61 23.06
CA TYR A 28 2.31 15.92 22.41
C TYR A 28 3.68 16.13 21.73
N LYS A 29 3.64 16.51 20.44
CA LYS A 29 4.83 16.71 19.59
C LYS A 29 5.79 15.51 19.56
N ALA A 30 5.26 14.28 19.56
CA ALA A 30 6.07 13.05 19.46
C ALA A 30 7.15 12.94 20.56
N SER A 31 6.87 13.51 21.74
CA SER A 31 7.83 13.61 22.85
C SER A 31 8.12 12.30 23.57
N GLY A 32 7.32 11.25 23.36
CA GLY A 32 7.52 9.91 23.92
C GLY A 32 8.05 8.90 22.89
N ASP A 33 8.92 7.99 23.31
CA ASP A 33 9.34 6.79 22.55
C ASP A 33 8.85 5.47 23.14
N ALA A 34 9.15 4.38 22.45
CA ALA A 34 9.07 3.01 22.96
C ALA A 34 9.55 2.85 24.42
N SER A 35 10.67 3.46 24.83
CA SER A 35 11.17 3.34 26.21
C SER A 35 10.24 4.03 27.22
N ASP A 36 9.74 5.22 26.89
CA ASP A 36 8.69 5.86 27.68
C ASP A 36 7.40 5.03 27.75
N LEU A 37 7.04 4.36 26.65
CA LEU A 37 5.83 3.54 26.58
C LEU A 37 5.95 2.32 27.49
N VAL A 38 7.08 1.62 27.49
CA VAL A 38 7.34 0.47 28.37
C VAL A 38 7.16 0.88 29.83
N ARG A 39 7.84 1.94 30.25
CA ARG A 39 7.74 2.46 31.63
C ARG A 39 6.31 2.83 32.01
N LEU A 40 5.61 3.58 31.15
CA LEU A 40 4.24 4.01 31.46
C LEU A 40 3.24 2.85 31.45
N CYS A 41 3.39 1.87 30.58
CA CYS A 41 2.51 0.70 30.62
C CYS A 41 2.72 -0.15 31.87
N GLU A 42 3.96 -0.31 32.34
CA GLU A 42 4.25 -1.00 33.62
C GLU A 42 3.52 -0.31 34.79
N GLU A 43 3.52 1.02 34.84
CA GLU A 43 2.79 1.80 35.85
C GLU A 43 1.26 1.57 35.81
N TYR A 44 0.71 1.27 34.62
CA TYR A 44 -0.72 1.00 34.40
C TYR A 44 -1.06 -0.49 34.45
N GLY A 45 -0.09 -1.38 34.73
CA GLY A 45 -0.29 -2.83 34.74
C GLY A 45 -0.58 -3.43 33.36
N MET A 46 -0.15 -2.76 32.29
CA MET A 46 -0.34 -3.20 30.90
C MET A 46 0.90 -3.93 30.38
N GLY A 47 0.69 -4.97 29.58
CA GLY A 47 1.77 -5.63 28.84
C GLY A 47 2.32 -4.74 27.71
N THR A 48 3.62 -4.81 27.45
CA THR A 48 4.23 -4.14 26.28
C THR A 48 5.13 -5.06 25.50
N TYR A 49 5.12 -4.90 24.17
CA TYR A 49 6.04 -5.59 23.29
C TYR A 49 6.52 -4.67 22.18
N ILE A 50 7.85 -4.51 22.08
CA ILE A 50 8.49 -3.67 21.06
C ILE A 50 8.97 -4.56 19.91
N ILE A 51 8.40 -4.34 18.73
CA ILE A 51 8.78 -5.01 17.49
C ILE A 51 9.99 -4.30 16.90
N ARG A 52 11.07 -5.05 16.67
CA ARG A 52 12.27 -4.58 15.98
C ARG A 52 11.99 -4.32 14.50
N PHE A 53 12.85 -3.51 13.89
CA PHE A 53 12.75 -3.22 12.45
C PHE A 53 12.78 -4.48 11.59
N VAL A 54 11.90 -4.52 10.59
CA VAL A 54 12.01 -5.46 9.48
C VAL A 54 13.02 -4.89 8.51
N MET A 55 14.09 -5.64 8.26
CA MET A 55 15.18 -5.20 7.39
C MET A 55 14.86 -5.51 5.93
N ASP A 56 15.16 -4.58 5.05
CA ASP A 56 15.09 -4.80 3.62
C ASP A 56 16.23 -5.73 3.18
N LYS A 57 15.87 -6.79 2.46
CA LYS A 57 16.81 -7.83 2.03
C LYS A 57 17.70 -7.39 0.88
N ASN A 58 17.31 -6.36 0.14
CA ASN A 58 18.05 -5.84 -1.00
C ASN A 58 19.14 -4.83 -0.59
N GLN A 59 19.18 -4.46 0.70
CA GLN A 59 20.17 -3.55 1.23
C GLN A 59 21.38 -4.32 1.77
N ASP A 60 22.58 -4.02 1.27
CA ASP A 60 23.81 -4.42 1.96
C ASP A 60 24.06 -3.41 3.11
N PRO A 61 24.10 -3.85 4.38
CA PRO A 61 24.39 -2.97 5.50
C PRO A 61 25.76 -2.25 5.41
N ARG A 62 26.65 -2.69 4.52
CA ARG A 62 27.96 -2.06 4.24
C ARG A 62 27.90 -0.95 3.18
N ASN A 63 26.77 -0.83 2.48
CA ASN A 63 26.58 0.09 1.35
C ASN A 63 25.34 0.97 1.56
N ILE A 64 25.11 1.37 2.82
CA ILE A 64 24.03 2.28 3.19
C ILE A 64 24.38 3.67 2.68
N ASP A 65 23.64 4.15 1.68
CA ASP A 65 23.77 5.51 1.18
C ASP A 65 23.55 6.53 2.30
N SER A 66 24.15 7.72 2.18
CA SER A 66 24.04 8.76 3.22
C SER A 66 22.59 9.21 3.49
N SER A 67 21.68 9.02 2.54
CA SER A 67 20.23 9.23 2.66
C SER A 67 19.55 8.17 3.54
N ASP A 68 20.05 6.92 3.54
CA ASP A 68 19.52 5.79 4.31
C ASP A 68 19.98 5.76 5.77
N LEU A 69 20.88 6.64 6.19
CA LEU A 69 21.33 6.74 7.59
C LEU A 69 20.18 6.93 8.59
N LYS A 70 19.08 7.57 8.16
CA LYS A 70 17.89 7.76 8.99
C LYS A 70 17.02 6.51 9.08
N GLU A 71 16.90 5.74 8.01
CA GLU A 71 16.04 4.55 7.95
C GLU A 71 16.78 3.25 8.25
N ARG A 72 18.11 3.28 8.32
CA ARG A 72 18.98 2.15 8.68
C ARG A 72 18.76 0.90 7.82
N GLY A 73 18.32 1.05 6.58
CA GLY A 73 18.03 -0.08 5.71
C GLY A 73 16.73 -0.84 6.05
N GLN A 74 15.85 -0.31 6.89
CA GLN A 74 14.58 -0.95 7.23
C GLN A 74 13.56 -0.84 6.09
N VAL A 75 12.58 -1.75 6.08
CA VAL A 75 11.35 -1.59 5.30
C VAL A 75 10.53 -0.44 5.87
N SER A 76 10.19 0.55 5.05
CA SER A 76 9.45 1.75 5.45
C SER A 76 8.45 2.17 4.38
N SER A 77 7.42 2.93 4.80
CA SER A 77 6.48 3.53 3.84
C SER A 77 7.15 4.54 2.93
N THR A 78 8.15 5.31 3.41
CA THR A 78 8.93 6.23 2.58
C THR A 78 9.55 5.51 1.40
N ARG A 79 10.13 4.34 1.66
CA ARG A 79 10.82 3.52 0.66
C ARG A 79 9.85 2.89 -0.34
N VAL A 80 8.72 2.38 0.13
CA VAL A 80 7.65 1.90 -0.75
C VAL A 80 7.18 3.03 -1.68
N CYS A 81 6.96 4.24 -1.16
CA CYS A 81 6.58 5.40 -1.96
C CYS A 81 7.66 5.77 -2.98
N HIS A 82 8.94 5.72 -2.60
CA HIS A 82 10.05 5.98 -3.51
C HIS A 82 10.12 4.94 -4.64
N ALA A 83 10.03 3.65 -4.31
CA ALA A 83 10.02 2.57 -5.30
C ALA A 83 8.82 2.69 -6.27
N LEU A 84 7.63 3.05 -5.76
CA LEU A 84 6.47 3.38 -6.60
C LEU A 84 6.74 4.57 -7.53
N ALA A 85 7.36 5.64 -7.02
CA ALA A 85 7.71 6.82 -7.82
C ALA A 85 8.74 6.53 -8.92
N GLU A 86 9.61 5.53 -8.73
CA GLU A 86 10.52 5.03 -9.75
C GLU A 86 9.87 4.03 -10.72
N GLY A 87 8.71 3.46 -10.36
CA GLY A 87 8.01 2.44 -11.14
C GLY A 87 8.55 1.03 -10.91
N ASP A 88 9.35 0.81 -9.87
CA ASP A 88 9.93 -0.50 -9.54
C ASP A 88 8.93 -1.37 -8.77
N ILE A 89 7.96 -1.93 -9.49
CA ILE A 89 6.89 -2.77 -8.95
C ILE A 89 7.43 -4.02 -8.26
N LYS A 90 8.50 -4.60 -8.79
CA LYS A 90 9.12 -5.79 -8.21
C LYS A 90 9.62 -5.47 -6.81
N TYR A 91 10.41 -4.41 -6.68
CA TYR A 91 10.92 -4.00 -5.38
C TYR A 91 9.82 -3.56 -4.41
N VAL A 92 8.77 -2.87 -4.91
CA VAL A 92 7.57 -2.59 -4.10
C VAL A 92 6.96 -3.87 -3.55
N SER A 93 6.83 -4.91 -4.38
CA SER A 93 6.23 -6.18 -3.98
C SER A 93 7.08 -6.91 -2.95
N GLU A 94 8.40 -6.86 -3.09
CA GLU A 94 9.35 -7.41 -2.11
C GLU A 94 9.27 -6.68 -0.76
N LEU A 95 9.15 -5.35 -0.76
CA LEU A 95 8.98 -4.54 0.46
C LEU A 95 7.63 -4.79 1.15
N LEU A 96 6.55 -4.95 0.37
CA LEU A 96 5.20 -5.20 0.89
C LEU A 96 4.96 -6.67 1.28
N GLY A 97 5.75 -7.60 0.75
CA GLY A 97 5.53 -9.04 0.87
C GLY A 97 4.32 -9.56 0.09
N ARG A 98 3.82 -8.78 -0.88
CA ARG A 98 2.67 -9.07 -1.75
C ARG A 98 2.71 -8.14 -2.97
N HIS A 99 2.01 -8.49 -4.03
CA HIS A 99 1.87 -7.60 -5.19
C HIS A 99 1.19 -6.28 -4.80
N HIS A 100 1.65 -5.19 -5.45
CA HIS A 100 1.01 -3.90 -5.32
C HIS A 100 -0.37 -3.94 -5.99
N CYS A 101 -1.38 -3.45 -5.29
CA CYS A 101 -2.75 -3.37 -5.81
C CYS A 101 -3.19 -1.90 -5.82
N LEU A 102 -3.44 -1.36 -7.02
CA LEU A 102 -3.98 -0.03 -7.23
C LEU A 102 -5.51 -0.09 -7.23
N ILE A 103 -6.13 0.72 -6.39
CA ILE A 103 -7.59 0.77 -6.26
C ILE A 103 -8.09 2.04 -6.92
N VAL A 104 -9.02 1.89 -7.87
CA VAL A 104 -9.59 2.97 -8.67
C VAL A 104 -11.09 2.99 -8.52
N MET A 105 -11.66 4.13 -8.13
CA MET A 105 -13.09 4.37 -8.15
C MET A 105 -13.53 4.73 -9.57
N VAL A 106 -14.47 3.98 -10.13
CA VAL A 106 -15.01 4.18 -11.48
C VAL A 106 -16.34 4.90 -11.35
N LYS A 107 -16.33 6.24 -11.47
CA LYS A 107 -17.54 7.08 -11.31
C LYS A 107 -18.42 7.14 -12.55
N ASP A 108 -17.84 6.94 -13.73
CA ASP A 108 -18.52 7.05 -15.02
C ASP A 108 -18.13 5.86 -15.91
N HIS A 109 -19.07 4.95 -16.16
CA HIS A 109 -18.87 3.80 -17.06
C HIS A 109 -18.76 4.20 -18.56
N LYS A 110 -18.66 5.50 -18.87
CA LYS A 110 -18.62 6.05 -20.23
C LYS A 110 -17.24 5.98 -20.89
N GLU A 111 -16.17 5.70 -20.14
CA GLU A 111 -14.79 5.66 -20.64
C GLU A 111 -14.30 4.22 -20.96
N ILE A 112 -15.23 3.30 -21.20
CA ILE A 112 -14.97 1.92 -21.63
C ILE A 112 -15.08 1.84 -23.15
N PHE A 113 -13.99 1.48 -23.82
CA PHE A 113 -13.93 1.32 -25.27
C PHE A 113 -13.76 -0.14 -25.64
N MET A 114 -14.68 -0.66 -26.45
CA MET A 114 -14.68 -2.04 -26.91
C MET A 114 -14.36 -2.13 -28.40
N THR A 115 -13.39 -2.96 -28.77
CA THR A 115 -13.23 -3.44 -30.15
C THR A 115 -13.46 -4.94 -30.24
N SER A 116 -13.55 -5.48 -31.46
CA SER A 116 -13.78 -6.90 -31.71
C SER A 116 -12.69 -7.85 -31.21
N SER A 117 -11.51 -7.33 -30.81
CA SER A 117 -10.36 -8.14 -30.40
C SER A 117 -9.73 -7.71 -29.06
N ASN A 118 -10.06 -6.54 -28.55
CA ASN A 118 -9.56 -6.03 -27.26
C ASN A 118 -10.62 -5.20 -26.53
N CYS A 119 -10.58 -5.27 -25.19
CA CYS A 119 -11.30 -4.37 -24.30
C CYS A 119 -10.30 -3.38 -23.71
N ARG A 120 -10.57 -2.08 -23.85
CA ARG A 120 -9.83 -1.04 -23.14
C ARG A 120 -10.74 -0.34 -22.15
N VAL A 121 -10.48 -0.55 -20.86
CA VAL A 121 -11.14 0.19 -19.78
C VAL A 121 -10.24 1.35 -19.39
N SER A 122 -10.79 2.56 -19.35
CA SER A 122 -10.05 3.73 -18.88
C SER A 122 -10.72 4.29 -17.64
N ALA A 123 -9.90 4.69 -16.67
CA ALA A 123 -10.36 5.34 -15.46
C ALA A 123 -9.46 6.54 -15.15
N ARG A 124 -10.06 7.63 -14.71
CA ARG A 124 -9.31 8.85 -14.35
C ARG A 124 -8.48 8.64 -13.10
N LYS A 125 -7.29 9.22 -13.08
CA LYS A 125 -6.43 9.26 -11.89
C LYS A 125 -7.07 9.95 -10.69
N SER A 126 -8.03 10.86 -10.90
CA SER A 126 -8.80 11.46 -9.82
C SER A 126 -9.66 10.46 -9.03
N GLY A 127 -9.84 9.24 -9.56
CA GLY A 127 -10.52 8.14 -8.86
C GLY A 127 -9.58 7.22 -8.07
N LEU A 128 -8.25 7.42 -8.12
CA LEU A 128 -7.32 6.57 -7.36
C LEU A 128 -7.49 6.75 -5.86
N LEU A 129 -7.52 5.64 -5.13
CA LEU A 129 -7.68 5.62 -3.67
C LEU A 129 -6.36 5.39 -2.92
N ASN A 130 -5.30 5.03 -3.64
CA ASN A 130 -3.95 4.86 -3.11
C ASN A 130 -2.91 5.35 -4.12
N LEU A 131 -1.64 5.38 -3.69
CA LEU A 131 -0.52 5.90 -4.47
C LEU A 131 -0.27 4.99 -5.70
N PRO A 132 -0.41 5.49 -6.94
CA PRO A 132 -0.07 4.71 -8.12
C PRO A 132 1.46 4.60 -8.28
N PRO A 133 1.94 3.60 -9.03
CA PRO A 133 3.31 3.62 -9.51
C PRO A 133 3.49 4.71 -10.58
N LYS A 134 4.74 4.96 -10.96
CA LYS A 134 5.13 5.92 -12.00
C LYS A 134 4.32 5.74 -13.28
N ASP A 135 4.10 6.83 -14.00
CA ASP A 135 3.49 6.77 -15.33
C ASP A 135 4.33 5.87 -16.26
N GLY A 136 3.67 4.96 -16.96
CA GLY A 136 4.34 3.90 -17.69
C GLY A 136 3.43 2.75 -18.11
N LEU A 137 4.03 1.81 -18.84
CA LEU A 137 3.40 0.55 -19.23
C LEU A 137 3.84 -0.55 -18.26
N TYR A 138 2.87 -1.25 -17.70
CA TYR A 138 3.04 -2.39 -16.82
C TYR A 138 2.42 -3.62 -17.47
N GLU A 139 3.17 -4.71 -17.53
CA GLU A 139 2.69 -5.99 -18.06
C GLU A 139 2.27 -6.92 -16.91
N ASN A 140 1.70 -8.08 -17.24
CA ASN A 140 1.37 -9.15 -16.29
C ASN A 140 0.47 -8.70 -15.11
N CYS A 141 -0.49 -7.83 -15.38
CA CYS A 141 -1.42 -7.35 -14.36
C CYS A 141 -2.62 -8.31 -14.20
N SER A 142 -3.39 -8.14 -13.13
CA SER A 142 -4.65 -8.87 -12.93
C SER A 142 -5.68 -7.98 -12.28
N LEU A 143 -6.96 -8.31 -12.48
CA LEU A 143 -8.03 -7.70 -11.69
C LEU A 143 -8.33 -8.55 -10.47
N PHE A 144 -8.29 -7.90 -9.31
CA PHE A 144 -8.61 -8.53 -8.04
C PHE A 144 -10.12 -8.46 -7.78
N PHE A 145 -10.93 -9.34 -8.41
CA PHE A 145 -12.35 -9.55 -8.04
C PHE A 145 -12.88 -10.94 -8.40
N GLY A 146 -13.26 -11.73 -7.38
CA GLY A 146 -14.20 -12.86 -7.47
C GLY A 146 -13.74 -14.09 -8.26
N ASP A 147 -13.23 -13.88 -9.48
CA ASP A 147 -12.52 -14.82 -10.35
C ASP A 147 -11.33 -14.04 -10.96
N GLU A 148 -10.12 -14.58 -10.88
CA GLU A 148 -8.91 -13.98 -11.47
C GLU A 148 -9.10 -13.78 -12.98
N ASN A 149 -9.34 -12.54 -13.42
CA ASN A 149 -9.34 -12.19 -14.83
C ASN A 149 -7.99 -11.53 -15.15
N PRO A 150 -7.17 -12.13 -16.05
CA PRO A 150 -5.86 -11.59 -16.36
C PRO A 150 -5.99 -10.30 -17.16
N VAL A 151 -5.34 -9.24 -16.67
CA VAL A 151 -5.15 -7.98 -17.39
C VAL A 151 -3.78 -8.05 -18.01
N ARG A 152 -3.69 -8.12 -19.33
CA ARG A 152 -2.36 -8.23 -19.93
C ARG A 152 -1.49 -7.02 -19.65
N ARG A 153 -2.08 -5.82 -19.75
CA ARG A 153 -1.32 -4.57 -19.71
C ARG A 153 -2.11 -3.46 -19.04
N VAL A 154 -1.41 -2.70 -18.22
CA VAL A 154 -1.90 -1.45 -17.63
C VAL A 154 -1.01 -0.32 -18.09
N PHE A 155 -1.59 0.70 -18.69
CA PHE A 155 -0.89 1.90 -19.11
C PHE A 155 -1.38 3.10 -18.29
N ILE A 156 -0.46 3.72 -17.56
CA ILE A 156 -0.73 4.87 -16.71
C ILE A 156 -0.13 6.11 -17.39
N ASP A 157 -0.97 7.06 -17.76
CA ASP A 157 -0.54 8.38 -18.23
C ASP A 157 -0.87 9.46 -17.21
N SER A 158 -0.60 10.73 -17.54
CA SER A 158 -0.76 11.85 -16.60
C SER A 158 -2.20 12.08 -16.11
N VAL A 159 -3.21 11.53 -16.79
CA VAL A 159 -4.63 11.76 -16.52
C VAL A 159 -5.40 10.46 -16.24
N HIS A 160 -5.04 9.36 -16.88
CA HIS A 160 -5.80 8.11 -16.85
C HIS A 160 -4.94 6.89 -16.54
N VAL A 161 -5.62 5.86 -16.04
CA VAL A 161 -5.17 4.48 -15.99
C VAL A 161 -5.98 3.71 -17.02
N HIS A 162 -5.29 3.07 -17.94
CA HIS A 162 -5.87 2.28 -19.01
C HIS A 162 -5.55 0.81 -18.80
N LEU A 163 -6.55 -0.04 -18.90
CA LEU A 163 -6.41 -1.49 -18.82
C LEU A 163 -6.73 -2.10 -20.17
N ASP A 164 -5.80 -2.88 -20.72
CA ASP A 164 -6.02 -3.68 -21.91
C ASP A 164 -6.26 -5.15 -21.51
N MET A 165 -7.47 -5.65 -21.82
CA MET A 165 -7.94 -7.00 -21.48
C MET A 165 -8.23 -7.84 -22.74
N ASP A 166 -8.07 -9.16 -22.65
CA ASP A 166 -8.37 -10.07 -23.77
C ASP A 166 -9.89 -10.26 -23.97
N ALA A 167 -10.29 -10.43 -25.23
CA ALA A 167 -11.69 -10.60 -25.64
C ALA A 167 -12.48 -11.76 -24.98
N PRO A 168 -11.95 -12.96 -24.66
CA PRO A 168 -12.78 -14.02 -24.07
C PRO A 168 -13.27 -13.75 -22.64
N TYR A 169 -12.71 -12.74 -21.94
CA TYR A 169 -13.20 -12.32 -20.61
C TYR A 169 -14.42 -11.39 -20.69
N LEU A 170 -14.91 -11.08 -21.91
CA LEU A 170 -16.07 -10.23 -22.20
C LEU A 170 -17.40 -10.74 -21.64
N TYR A 171 -17.53 -12.04 -21.34
CA TYR A 171 -18.78 -12.61 -20.83
C TYR A 171 -19.11 -12.21 -19.39
N ASN A 172 -18.15 -11.64 -18.65
CA ASN A 172 -18.37 -11.09 -17.30
C ASN A 172 -18.56 -9.56 -17.31
N TYR A 173 -18.70 -8.92 -18.48
CA TYR A 173 -18.82 -7.45 -18.59
C TYR A 173 -20.03 -6.88 -17.82
N ASP A 174 -21.16 -7.60 -17.78
CA ASP A 174 -22.32 -7.16 -17.00
C ASP A 174 -22.01 -7.06 -15.49
N LYS A 175 -21.05 -7.84 -14.97
CA LYS A 175 -20.60 -7.67 -13.58
C LYS A 175 -19.83 -6.37 -13.37
N PHE A 176 -19.11 -5.87 -14.38
CA PHE A 176 -18.35 -4.62 -14.28
C PHE A 176 -19.22 -3.37 -14.14
N GLN A 177 -20.47 -3.42 -14.60
CA GLN A 177 -21.41 -2.29 -14.47
C GLN A 177 -21.89 -2.11 -13.02
N ASP A 178 -21.85 -3.15 -12.20
CA ASP A 178 -22.28 -3.09 -10.80
C ASP A 178 -21.18 -2.63 -9.84
N PHE A 179 -19.92 -2.52 -10.30
CA PHE A 179 -18.79 -2.20 -9.43
C PHE A 179 -18.42 -0.71 -9.43
N GLU A 180 -18.41 -0.13 -8.24
CA GLU A 180 -17.94 1.23 -7.98
C GLU A 180 -16.39 1.31 -7.93
N PHE A 181 -15.70 0.17 -7.74
CA PHE A 181 -14.26 0.10 -7.53
C PHE A 181 -13.59 -0.97 -8.39
N LEU A 182 -12.36 -0.69 -8.83
CA LEU A 182 -11.48 -1.58 -9.57
C LEU A 182 -10.14 -1.74 -8.83
N GLY A 183 -9.81 -2.95 -8.36
CA GLY A 183 -8.49 -3.33 -7.88
C GLY A 183 -7.65 -3.93 -9.00
N ILE A 184 -6.49 -3.31 -9.26
CA ILE A 184 -5.53 -3.68 -10.30
C ILE A 184 -4.26 -4.16 -9.59
N GLU A 185 -3.96 -5.44 -9.68
CA GLU A 185 -2.76 -6.03 -9.10
C GLU A 185 -1.64 -6.07 -10.16
N PHE A 186 -0.46 -5.58 -9.80
CA PHE A 186 0.70 -5.51 -10.68
C PHE A 186 1.60 -6.71 -10.44
N GLY A 187 1.78 -7.54 -11.48
CA GLY A 187 2.71 -8.66 -11.49
C GLY A 187 4.16 -8.25 -11.75
N GLU A 188 5.03 -9.27 -11.75
CA GLU A 188 6.44 -9.16 -12.13
C GLU A 188 6.67 -9.27 -13.64
#